data_AF-A0A2G5E6Y3-F1
#
_entry.id   AF-A0A2G5E6Y3-F1
#
_cell.length_a   1.000
_cell.length_b   1.000
_cell.length_c   1.000
_cell.angle_alpha   90.00
_cell.angle_beta   90.00
_cell.angle_gamma   90.00
#
_symmetry.space_group_name_H-M   'P 1'
#
loop_
_entity.id
_entity.type
_entity.pdbx_description
1 polymer ?
#
loop_
_entity_poly.entity_id
_entity_poly.type
_entity_poly.pdbx_seq_one_letter_code
_entity_poly.pdbx_strand_id
1 'polypeptide(L)'
;MAEQQKWEGCKHLDGSPAPGQLGCIRVISGPAIPSDDGTMRPGISAQEKLIMIDPTERCLSYEIIENNLGFKNYVATMKVSSGDNDNQNGCVIDWSYITDPKEGWKPEDLFCIMKSNMDSVVKGMEEAS
;
A
#
# COMPACT_ATOMS: atom_id res chain seq x y z
N MET A 1 20.29 5.40 17.69
CA MET A 1 19.96 4.09 17.11
C MET A 1 18.54 4.21 16.60
N ALA A 2 18.35 4.26 15.28
CA ALA A 2 17.01 4.41 14.71
C ALA A 2 16.33 3.03 14.73
N GLU A 3 15.25 2.93 15.50
CA GLU A 3 14.43 1.74 15.56
C GLU A 3 13.88 1.48 14.16
N GLN A 4 14.20 0.32 13.61
CA GLN A 4 13.80 -0.06 12.26
C GLN A 4 12.30 -0.23 12.24
N GLN A 5 11.63 0.65 11.50
CA GLN A 5 10.20 0.63 11.27
C GLN A 5 9.85 -0.61 10.43
N LYS A 6 9.69 -1.76 11.07
CA LYS A 6 9.45 -3.07 10.44
C LYS A 6 8.00 -3.18 9.97
N TRP A 7 7.79 -3.47 8.68
CA TRP A 7 6.49 -3.81 8.10
C TRP A 7 5.82 -4.96 8.87
N GLU A 8 4.59 -4.76 9.36
CA GLU A 8 3.90 -5.72 10.25
C GLU A 8 3.04 -6.76 9.52
N GLY A 9 3.04 -6.73 8.18
CA GLY A 9 2.73 -7.90 7.36
C GLY A 9 1.54 -7.77 6.41
N CYS A 10 1.45 -8.76 5.52
CA CYS A 10 0.34 -8.98 4.60
C CYS A 10 -0.18 -10.41 4.83
N LYS A 11 -1.46 -10.57 5.15
CA LYS A 11 -2.07 -11.87 5.45
C LYS A 11 -3.34 -12.06 4.62
N HIS A 12 -3.49 -13.24 4.02
CA HIS A 12 -4.77 -13.63 3.43
C HIS A 12 -5.84 -13.71 4.51
N LEU A 13 -7.03 -13.18 4.24
CA LEU A 13 -8.16 -13.18 5.16
C LEU A 13 -9.30 -14.06 4.64
N ASP A 14 -9.75 -13.83 3.40
CA ASP A 14 -10.90 -14.48 2.80
C ASP A 14 -10.88 -14.30 1.26
N GLY A 15 -11.96 -14.72 0.58
CA GLY A 15 -12.13 -14.60 -0.86
C GLY A 15 -11.62 -15.82 -1.61
N SER A 16 -11.13 -15.63 -2.85
CA SER A 16 -10.57 -16.74 -3.63
C SER A 16 -9.50 -17.49 -2.81
N PRO A 17 -9.54 -18.84 -2.75
CA PRO A 17 -8.67 -19.62 -1.87
C PRO A 17 -7.19 -19.57 -2.27
N ALA A 18 -6.89 -19.10 -3.50
CA ALA A 18 -5.53 -18.91 -3.97
C ALA A 18 -5.13 -17.42 -3.86
N PRO A 19 -4.03 -17.09 -3.16
CA PRO A 19 -3.48 -15.73 -3.15
C PRO A 19 -3.27 -15.18 -4.56
N GLY A 20 -3.56 -13.89 -4.75
CA GLY A 20 -3.36 -13.22 -6.03
C GLY A 20 -4.43 -13.49 -7.10
N GLN A 21 -5.53 -14.17 -6.75
CA GLN A 21 -6.70 -14.30 -7.61
C GLN A 21 -7.73 -13.19 -7.36
N LEU A 22 -8.48 -12.83 -8.41
CA LEU A 22 -9.58 -11.87 -8.30
C LEU A 22 -10.53 -12.23 -7.14
N GLY A 23 -10.90 -11.23 -6.36
CA GLY A 23 -11.74 -11.37 -5.17
C GLY A 23 -10.99 -11.81 -3.91
N CYS A 24 -9.69 -12.12 -3.97
CA CYS A 24 -8.88 -12.38 -2.77
C CYS A 24 -8.89 -11.16 -1.84
N ILE A 25 -9.10 -11.40 -0.55
CA ILE A 25 -9.10 -10.39 0.51
C ILE A 25 -7.86 -10.61 1.37
N ARG A 26 -7.13 -9.53 1.64
CA ARG A 26 -5.95 -9.52 2.51
C ARG A 26 -6.07 -8.44 3.58
N VAL A 27 -5.46 -8.68 4.73
CA VAL A 27 -5.20 -7.65 5.72
C VAL A 27 -3.76 -7.17 5.54
N ILE A 28 -3.62 -5.85 5.42
CA ILE A 28 -2.33 -5.17 5.47
C ILE A 28 -2.20 -4.41 6.80
N SER A 29 -0.99 -4.45 7.36
CA SER A 29 -0.64 -3.68 8.54
C SER A 29 0.72 -3.01 8.33
N GLY A 30 0.67 -1.68 8.29
CA GLY A 30 1.83 -0.82 8.29
C GLY A 30 2.29 -0.52 9.72
N PRO A 31 3.55 -0.09 9.87
CA PRO A 31 4.10 0.20 11.18
C PRO A 31 3.58 1.54 11.76
N ALA A 32 3.76 1.74 13.06
CA ALA A 32 3.30 2.95 13.77
C ALA A 32 3.90 4.24 13.19
N ILE A 33 3.11 5.29 13.01
CA ILE A 33 3.55 6.52 12.34
C ILE A 33 4.07 7.52 13.40
N PRO A 34 5.31 8.03 13.30
CA PRO A 34 5.80 9.08 14.18
C PRO A 34 4.98 10.38 14.03
N SER A 35 4.67 11.04 15.15
CA SER A 35 4.02 12.35 15.18
C SER A 35 4.98 13.46 15.59
N ASP A 36 4.63 14.70 15.24
CA ASP A 36 5.44 15.90 15.54
C ASP A 36 5.69 16.11 17.04
N ASP A 37 4.80 15.61 17.90
CA ASP A 37 4.92 15.68 19.36
C ASP A 37 5.77 14.55 19.97
N GLY A 38 6.38 13.71 19.13
CA GLY A 38 7.17 12.54 19.55
C GLY A 38 6.33 11.33 19.95
N THR A 39 5.01 11.38 19.83
CA THR A 39 4.13 10.22 20.05
C THR A 39 4.05 9.34 18.80
N MET A 40 3.73 8.05 18.99
CA MET A 40 3.46 7.13 17.89
C MET A 40 1.95 7.03 17.65
N ARG A 41 1.52 7.28 16.42
CA ARG A 41 0.16 6.96 15.97
C ARG A 41 0.07 5.49 15.56
N PRO A 42 -1.10 4.84 15.72
CA PRO A 42 -1.33 3.52 15.14
C PRO A 42 -0.98 3.54 13.65
N GLY A 43 -0.29 2.50 13.20
CA GLY A 43 0.04 2.32 11.79
C GLY A 43 -1.22 2.10 10.94
N ILE A 44 -1.06 2.11 9.62
CA ILE A 44 -2.17 1.79 8.73
C ILE A 44 -2.60 0.35 8.96
N SER A 45 -3.90 0.11 9.12
CA SER A 45 -4.47 -1.22 9.00
C SER A 45 -5.66 -1.17 8.06
N ALA A 46 -5.65 -2.04 7.06
CA ALA A 46 -6.70 -2.10 6.06
C ALA A 46 -6.95 -3.52 5.58
N GLN A 47 -8.20 -3.80 5.24
CA GLN A 47 -8.58 -4.95 4.43
C GLN A 47 -8.67 -4.51 2.97
N GLU A 48 -7.96 -5.23 2.11
CA GLU A 48 -7.91 -4.95 0.67
C GLU A 48 -8.47 -6.13 -0.09
N LYS A 49 -9.38 -5.85 -1.02
CA LYS A 49 -9.91 -6.84 -1.96
C LYS A 49 -9.28 -6.62 -3.33
N LEU A 50 -8.68 -7.67 -3.89
CA LEU A 50 -8.16 -7.63 -5.25
C LEU A 50 -9.32 -7.61 -6.25
N ILE A 51 -9.44 -6.53 -7.05
CA ILE A 51 -10.54 -6.34 -8.00
C ILE A 51 -10.09 -6.42 -9.47
N MET A 52 -8.79 -6.25 -9.73
CA MET A 52 -8.19 -6.41 -11.04
C MET A 52 -6.77 -6.97 -10.89
N ILE A 53 -6.39 -7.89 -11.78
CA ILE A 53 -4.99 -8.30 -11.94
C ILE A 53 -4.74 -8.62 -13.42
N ASP A 54 -3.68 -8.04 -13.96
CA ASP A 54 -3.16 -8.31 -15.29
C ASP A 54 -1.67 -8.66 -15.18
N PRO A 55 -1.32 -9.96 -15.21
CA PRO A 55 0.07 -10.40 -15.15
C PRO A 55 0.92 -9.97 -16.36
N THR A 56 0.30 -9.76 -17.52
CA THR A 56 0.98 -9.36 -18.75
C THR A 56 1.42 -7.90 -18.65
N GLU A 57 0.49 -7.02 -18.24
CA GLU A 57 0.77 -5.60 -18.03
C GLU A 57 1.42 -5.29 -16.68
N ARG A 58 1.63 -6.32 -15.83
CA ARG A 58 2.13 -6.21 -14.45
C ARG A 58 1.37 -5.14 -13.66
N CYS A 59 0.05 -5.23 -13.75
CA CYS A 59 -0.88 -4.26 -13.18
C CYS A 59 -1.87 -4.96 -12.24
N LEU A 60 -2.22 -4.31 -11.15
CA LEU A 60 -3.29 -4.75 -10.26
C LEU A 60 -4.08 -3.56 -9.72
N SER A 61 -5.33 -3.79 -9.36
CA SER A 61 -6.14 -2.83 -8.61
C SER A 61 -6.83 -3.50 -7.44
N TYR A 62 -6.93 -2.78 -6.33
CA TYR A 62 -7.56 -3.26 -5.11
C TYR A 62 -8.47 -2.19 -4.50
N GLU A 63 -9.54 -2.66 -3.89
CA GLU A 63 -10.49 -1.85 -3.13
C GLU A 63 -10.20 -2.00 -1.63
N ILE A 64 -10.19 -0.89 -0.90
CA ILE A 64 -10.14 -0.92 0.56
C ILE A 64 -11.56 -1.11 1.08
N ILE A 65 -11.84 -2.27 1.66
CA ILE A 65 -13.17 -2.61 2.19
C ILE A 65 -13.34 -2.17 3.65
N GLU A 66 -12.25 -2.17 4.43
CA GLU A 66 -12.21 -1.69 5.81
C GLU A 66 -10.85 -1.05 6.08
N ASN A 67 -10.79 0.04 6.85
CA ASN A 67 -9.53 0.64 7.29
C ASN A 67 -9.69 1.49 8.56
N ASN A 68 -8.62 1.57 9.34
CA ASN A 68 -8.58 2.36 10.57
C ASN A 68 -8.48 3.88 10.35
N LEU A 69 -8.27 4.33 9.10
CA LEU A 69 -8.17 5.74 8.75
C LEU A 69 -9.52 6.35 8.33
N GLY A 70 -10.56 5.54 8.12
CA GLY A 70 -11.90 6.01 7.76
C GLY A 70 -12.07 6.50 6.31
N PHE A 71 -11.18 6.12 5.39
CA PHE A 71 -11.38 6.37 3.95
C PHE A 71 -12.49 5.49 3.40
N LYS A 72 -13.26 6.03 2.44
CA LYS A 72 -14.41 5.36 1.81
C LYS A 72 -14.27 5.39 0.29
N ASN A 73 -14.87 4.40 -0.37
CA ASN A 73 -14.82 4.24 -1.83
C ASN A 73 -13.39 4.30 -2.38
N TYR A 74 -12.44 3.75 -1.63
CA TYR A 74 -11.03 3.84 -1.94
C TYR A 74 -10.65 2.67 -2.86
N VAL A 75 -10.16 3.01 -4.06
CA VAL A 75 -9.58 2.07 -5.01
C VAL A 75 -8.18 2.54 -5.37
N ALA A 76 -7.20 1.65 -5.28
CA ALA A 76 -5.85 1.91 -5.74
C ALA A 76 -5.46 0.99 -6.90
N THR A 77 -4.59 1.50 -7.76
CA THR A 77 -4.01 0.80 -8.89
C THR A 77 -2.50 0.89 -8.79
N MET A 78 -1.84 -0.26 -8.95
CA MET A 78 -0.39 -0.39 -8.98
C MET A 78 0.03 -1.00 -10.32
N LYS A 79 0.99 -0.36 -11.00
CA LYS A 79 1.61 -0.88 -12.22
C LYS A 79 3.12 -0.92 -12.05
N VAL A 80 3.73 -2.03 -12.48
CA VAL A 80 5.19 -2.19 -12.48
C VAL A 80 5.70 -2.16 -13.92
N SER A 81 6.59 -1.22 -14.21
CA SER A 81 7.28 -1.11 -15.50
C SER A 81 8.79 -1.34 -15.33
N SER A 82 9.47 -1.63 -16.44
CA SER A 82 10.93 -1.75 -16.45
C SER A 82 11.57 -0.41 -16.05
N GLY A 83 12.76 -0.49 -15.44
CA GLY A 83 13.54 0.70 -15.12
C GLY A 83 13.87 1.55 -16.36
N ASP A 84 14.17 2.82 -16.12
CA ASP A 84 14.49 3.78 -17.17
C ASP A 84 15.94 3.63 -17.68
N ASN A 85 16.37 4.58 -18.50
CA ASN A 85 17.72 4.57 -19.10
C ASN A 85 18.83 4.59 -18.04
N ASP A 86 18.57 5.15 -16.86
CA ASP A 86 19.56 5.32 -15.79
C ASP A 86 19.62 4.09 -14.88
N ASN A 87 18.57 3.28 -14.83
CA ASN A 87 18.52 2.04 -14.05
C ASN A 87 17.81 0.88 -14.78
N GLN A 88 18.39 0.41 -15.88
CA GLN A 88 17.81 -0.64 -16.74
C GLN A 88 17.54 -1.98 -16.04
N ASN A 89 18.23 -2.25 -14.93
CA ASN A 89 18.06 -3.46 -14.13
C ASN A 89 17.01 -3.30 -13.01
N GLY A 90 16.49 -2.09 -12.81
CA GLY A 90 15.47 -1.78 -11.83
C GLY A 90 14.05 -1.91 -12.38
N CYS A 91 13.10 -1.40 -11.59
CA CYS A 91 11.71 -1.25 -11.99
C CYS A 91 11.16 0.09 -11.51
N VAL A 92 10.08 0.54 -12.14
CA VAL A 92 9.31 1.70 -11.69
C VAL A 92 7.95 1.21 -11.24
N ILE A 93 7.54 1.60 -10.04
CA ILE A 93 6.22 1.33 -9.50
C ILE A 93 5.39 2.61 -9.61
N ASP A 94 4.42 2.60 -10.52
CA ASP A 94 3.39 3.62 -10.59
C ASP A 94 2.25 3.21 -9.68
N TRP A 95 1.92 4.09 -8.73
CA TRP A 95 0.79 3.88 -7.84
C TRP A 95 -0.14 5.08 -7.85
N SER A 96 -1.43 4.81 -7.98
CA SER A 96 -2.48 5.81 -8.01
C SER A 96 -3.69 5.35 -7.21
N TYR A 97 -4.53 6.29 -6.81
CA TYR A 97 -5.74 5.99 -6.04
C TYR A 97 -6.86 6.97 -6.36
N ILE A 98 -8.08 6.51 -6.09
CA ILE A 98 -9.31 7.29 -6.09
C ILE A 98 -9.98 7.01 -4.75
N THR A 99 -10.44 8.05 -4.06
CA THR A 99 -11.15 7.93 -2.78
C THR A 99 -12.06 9.13 -2.59
N ASP A 100 -13.12 8.96 -1.80
CA ASP A 100 -13.91 10.10 -1.36
C ASP A 100 -13.06 11.03 -0.49
N PRO A 101 -13.28 12.36 -0.56
CA PRO A 101 -12.69 13.30 0.38
C PRO A 101 -13.06 12.92 1.83
N LYS A 102 -12.07 12.95 2.71
CA LYS A 102 -12.26 12.68 4.13
C LYS A 102 -12.27 14.00 4.91
N GLU A 103 -13.29 14.18 5.75
CA GLU A 103 -13.36 15.35 6.63
C GLU A 103 -12.11 15.47 7.52
N GLY A 104 -11.60 16.70 7.61
CA GLY A 104 -10.41 17.04 8.39
C GLY A 104 -9.08 16.62 7.75
N TRP A 105 -9.08 16.14 6.51
CA TRP A 105 -7.88 15.73 5.78
C TRP A 105 -7.73 16.52 4.50
N LYS A 106 -6.53 17.03 4.26
CA LYS A 106 -6.16 17.55 2.96
C LYS A 106 -5.66 16.42 2.06
N PRO A 107 -5.77 16.54 0.73
CA PRO A 107 -5.22 15.55 -0.20
C PRO A 107 -3.73 15.27 0.05
N GLU A 108 -2.97 16.30 0.45
CA GLU A 108 -1.54 16.18 0.73
C GLU A 108 -1.26 15.31 1.97
N ASP A 109 -2.14 15.33 2.97
CA ASP A 109 -1.99 14.52 4.19
C ASP A 109 -2.06 13.02 3.86
N LEU A 110 -3.02 12.65 3.00
CA LEU A 110 -3.14 11.28 2.51
C LEU A 110 -1.94 10.88 1.66
N PHE A 111 -1.52 11.76 0.74
CA PHE A 111 -0.37 11.50 -0.11
C PHE A 111 0.91 11.25 0.70
N CYS A 112 1.20 12.09 1.71
CA CYS A 112 2.38 11.95 2.56
C CYS A 112 2.40 10.60 3.30
N ILE A 113 1.26 10.18 3.84
CA ILE A 113 1.13 8.92 4.55
C ILE A 113 1.30 7.74 3.59
N MET A 114 0.64 7.75 2.44
CA MET A 114 0.76 6.68 1.45
C MET A 114 2.19 6.56 0.92
N LYS A 115 2.83 7.69 0.63
CA LYS A 115 4.24 7.74 0.22
C LYS A 115 5.15 7.09 1.26
N SER A 116 5.03 7.47 2.53
CA SER A 116 5.86 6.90 3.61
C SER A 116 5.69 5.38 3.75
N ASN A 117 4.45 4.88 3.60
CA ASN A 117 4.19 3.44 3.63
C ASN A 117 4.77 2.73 2.41
N MET A 118 4.68 3.33 1.22
CA MET A 118 5.27 2.76 0.00
C MET A 118 6.78 2.72 0.04
N ASP A 119 7.41 3.79 0.50
CA ASP A 119 8.87 3.83 0.66
C ASP A 119 9.33 2.70 1.59
N SER A 120 8.54 2.37 2.62
CA SER A 120 8.79 1.23 3.52
C SER A 120 8.60 -0.12 2.83
N VAL A 121 7.56 -0.27 2.00
CA VAL A 121 7.29 -1.50 1.22
C VAL A 121 8.40 -1.74 0.19
N VAL A 122 8.79 -0.71 -0.56
CA VAL A 122 9.84 -0.78 -1.57
C VAL A 122 11.16 -1.19 -0.93
N LYS A 123 11.55 -0.54 0.18
CA LYS A 123 12.74 -0.92 0.93
C LYS A 123 12.72 -2.38 1.39
N GLY A 124 11.57 -2.83 1.89
CA GLY A 124 11.41 -4.23 2.29
C GLY A 124 11.53 -5.21 1.12
N MET A 125 11.08 -4.82 -0.08
CA MET A 125 11.23 -5.62 -1.30
C MET A 125 12.70 -5.68 -1.75
N GLU A 126 13.42 -4.55 -1.71
CA GLU A 126 14.85 -4.49 -2.05
C GLU A 126 15.72 -5.31 -1.08
N GLU A 127 15.40 -5.31 0.21
CA GLU A 127 16.12 -6.12 1.21
C GLU A 127 15.85 -7.63 1.10
N ALA A 128 14.74 -8.01 0.47
CA ALA A 128 14.35 -9.41 0.27
C ALA A 128 14.82 -10.01 -1.07
N SER A 129 15.39 -9.19 -1.96
CA SER A 129 15.90 -9.59 -3.29
C SER A 129 17.34 -10.08 -3.30
#